data_AF-A0AAV0Y1W3-F1
#
_entry.id   AF-A0AAV0Y1W3-F1
#
_cell.length_a   1.000
_cell.length_b   1.000
_cell.length_c   1.000
_cell.angle_alpha   90.00
_cell.angle_beta   90.00
_cell.angle_gamma   90.00
#
_symmetry.space_group_name_H-M   'P 1'
#
loop_
_entity.id
_entity.type
_entity.pdbx_description
1 polymer ?
#
loop_
_entity_poly.entity_id
_entity_poly.type
_entity_poly.pdbx_seq_one_letter_code
_entity_poly.pdbx_strand_id
1 'polypeptide(L)'
;MGGAGDMDLIMLSPDARSTAWVSFDGRNQQELCADDSLQVTTSIYSLPSICAQDQISDWFDSLAECLHWNVRKRQKHFEELSDLAHCKYEDSLNSTSKDSLLVTD
;
A
#
# COMPACT_ATOMS: atom_id res chain seq x y z
N MET A 1 -20.32 -1.99 33.44
CA MET A 1 -20.38 -0.52 33.27
C MET A 1 -19.83 -0.21 31.88
N GLY A 2 -20.72 -0.17 30.88
CA GLY A 2 -20.34 0.16 29.51
C GLY A 2 -20.19 1.67 29.39
N GLY A 3 -18.96 2.15 29.20
CA GLY A 3 -18.76 3.51 28.72
C GLY A 3 -19.42 3.61 27.34
N ALA A 4 -20.07 4.75 27.07
CA ALA A 4 -20.43 5.10 25.71
C ALA A 4 -19.15 5.03 24.88
N GLY A 5 -18.98 3.95 24.11
CA GLY A 5 -17.87 3.85 23.17
C GLY A 5 -18.00 5.01 22.20
N ASP A 6 -16.91 5.72 21.95
CA ASP A 6 -16.88 6.77 20.93
C ASP A 6 -17.46 6.18 19.63
N MET A 7 -18.55 6.79 19.16
CA MET A 7 -19.23 6.42 17.93
C MET A 7 -18.86 7.46 16.89
N ASP A 8 -18.27 7.04 15.78
CA ASP A 8 -17.98 7.94 14.67
C ASP A 8 -19.18 7.98 13.73
N LEU A 9 -19.71 9.17 13.48
CA LEU A 9 -20.81 9.42 12.55
C LEU A 9 -20.26 10.14 11.31
N ILE A 10 -20.51 9.55 10.15
CA ILE A 10 -20.14 10.10 8.85
C ILE A 10 -21.41 10.37 8.06
N MET A 11 -21.55 11.59 7.56
CA MET A 11 -22.67 12.03 6.73
C MET A 11 -22.13 12.91 5.61
N LEU A 12 -22.87 12.98 4.51
CA LEU A 12 -22.59 13.98 3.50
C LEU A 12 -22.99 15.37 3.99
N SER A 13 -22.25 16.37 3.52
CA SER A 13 -22.68 17.76 3.70
C SER A 13 -24.03 17.97 2.98
N PRO A 14 -24.98 18.72 3.56
CA PRO A 14 -26.23 19.05 2.88
C PRO A 14 -26.04 19.76 1.52
N ASP A 15 -24.91 20.47 1.36
CA ASP A 15 -24.56 21.19 0.14
C ASP A 15 -23.69 20.34 -0.82
N ALA A 16 -23.53 19.04 -0.55
CA ALA A 16 -22.74 18.14 -1.39
C ALA A 16 -23.33 18.05 -2.81
N ARG A 17 -22.48 18.26 -3.81
CA ARG A 17 -22.88 18.26 -5.23
C ARG A 17 -22.88 16.87 -5.87
N SER A 18 -22.43 15.86 -5.13
CA SER A 18 -22.36 14.47 -5.55
C SER A 18 -22.50 13.54 -4.35
N THR A 19 -22.86 12.29 -4.60
CA THR A 19 -22.83 11.19 -3.63
C THR A 19 -21.40 10.80 -3.28
N ALA A 20 -21.23 10.05 -2.19
CA ALA A 20 -19.96 9.41 -1.82
C ALA A 20 -20.06 7.89 -1.92
N TRP A 21 -18.93 7.22 -1.74
CA TRP A 21 -18.86 5.75 -1.76
C TRP A 21 -18.17 5.26 -0.49
N VAL A 22 -18.76 4.25 0.14
CA VAL A 22 -18.17 3.53 1.27
C VAL A 22 -17.83 2.11 0.84
N SER A 23 -16.72 1.59 1.34
CA SER A 23 -16.32 0.19 1.16
C SER A 23 -15.82 -0.37 2.49
N PHE A 24 -16.12 -1.64 2.75
CA PHE A 24 -15.70 -2.36 3.95
C PHE A 24 -14.55 -3.30 3.58
N ASP A 25 -13.37 -3.12 4.18
CA ASP A 25 -12.14 -3.86 3.86
C ASP A 25 -11.80 -3.87 2.34
N GLY A 26 -12.10 -2.77 1.65
CA GLY A 26 -11.90 -2.62 0.20
C GLY A 26 -12.90 -3.40 -0.66
N ARG A 27 -13.97 -3.96 -0.08
CA ARG A 27 -15.04 -4.68 -0.77
C ARG A 27 -16.39 -4.03 -0.53
N ASN A 28 -17.42 -4.57 -1.19
CA ASN A 28 -18.83 -4.23 -0.99
C ASN A 28 -19.08 -2.70 -1.05
N GLN A 29 -18.68 -2.10 -2.17
CA GLN A 29 -18.90 -0.66 -2.39
C GLN A 29 -20.41 -0.34 -2.39
N GLN A 30 -20.78 0.66 -1.60
CA GLN A 30 -22.13 1.18 -1.51
C GLN A 30 -22.10 2.69 -1.69
N GLU A 31 -23.07 3.20 -2.45
CA GLU A 31 -23.27 4.63 -2.63
C GLU A 31 -23.93 5.21 -1.37
N LEU A 32 -23.39 6.33 -0.87
CA LEU A 32 -23.92 7.08 0.25
C LEU A 32 -24.57 8.35 -0.31
N CYS A 33 -25.88 8.49 -0.09
CA CYS A 33 -26.68 9.65 -0.48
C CYS A 33 -26.69 10.73 0.62
N ALA A 34 -27.21 11.92 0.29
CA ALA A 34 -27.21 13.07 1.19
C ALA A 34 -28.07 12.88 2.46
N ASP A 35 -29.04 11.97 2.39
CA ASP A 35 -29.95 11.58 3.47
C ASP A 35 -29.48 10.35 4.25
N ASP A 36 -28.35 9.76 3.87
CA ASP A 36 -27.77 8.62 4.57
C ASP A 36 -26.82 9.03 5.70
N SER A 37 -26.64 8.12 6.66
CA SER A 37 -25.62 8.26 7.69
C SER A 37 -24.91 6.92 7.92
N LEU A 38 -23.60 6.98 8.08
CA LEU A 38 -22.75 5.85 8.40
C LEU A 38 -22.27 5.98 9.84
N GLN A 39 -22.66 5.02 10.68
CA GLN A 39 -22.20 4.92 12.05
C GLN A 39 -21.16 3.81 12.18
N VAL A 40 -19.96 4.17 12.62
CA VAL A 40 -18.87 3.22 12.87
C VAL A 40 -18.78 2.95 14.36
N THR A 41 -18.82 1.67 14.72
CA THR A 41 -18.75 1.21 16.12
C THR A 41 -17.77 0.05 16.22
N THR A 42 -17.10 -0.06 17.37
CA THR A 42 -16.24 -1.21 17.65
C THR A 42 -17.10 -2.45 17.86
N SER A 43 -16.89 -3.47 17.04
CA SER A 43 -17.58 -4.77 17.17
C SER A 43 -17.27 -5.45 18.50
N ILE A 44 -18.26 -6.13 19.07
CA ILE A 44 -18.07 -7.04 20.23
C ILE A 44 -17.45 -8.39 19.84
N TYR A 45 -17.32 -8.66 18.53
CA TYR A 45 -16.74 -9.87 17.98
C TYR A 45 -15.39 -9.56 17.33
N SER A 46 -14.33 -9.53 18.13
CA SER A 46 -12.96 -9.35 17.65
C SER A 46 -12.45 -10.61 16.95
N LEU A 47 -11.67 -10.45 15.88
CA LEU A 47 -10.94 -11.56 15.26
C LEU A 47 -9.63 -11.82 16.04
N PRO A 48 -9.46 -13.00 16.67
CA PRO A 48 -8.23 -13.30 17.40
C PRO A 48 -7.07 -13.50 16.42
N SER A 49 -5.94 -12.85 16.71
CA SER A 49 -4.68 -13.05 15.98
C SER A 49 -3.72 -13.90 16.82
N ILE A 50 -3.13 -14.93 16.22
CA ILE A 50 -2.13 -15.80 16.88
C ILE A 50 -0.74 -15.25 16.55
N CYS A 51 0.05 -14.99 17.58
CA CYS A 51 1.42 -14.46 17.46
C CYS A 51 2.44 -15.60 17.60
N ALA A 52 3.57 -15.48 16.90
CA ALA A 52 4.71 -16.36 17.03
C ALA A 52 5.48 -16.08 18.34
N GLN A 53 5.73 -14.80 18.66
CA GLN A 53 6.34 -14.40 19.92
C GLN A 53 5.38 -13.58 20.78
N ASP A 54 5.07 -12.35 20.37
CA ASP A 54 4.11 -11.47 21.03
C ASP A 54 3.57 -10.42 20.06
N GLN A 55 2.41 -9.82 20.38
CA GLN A 55 1.71 -8.91 19.48
C GLN A 55 2.55 -7.70 19.04
N ILE A 56 3.41 -7.19 19.92
CA ILE A 56 4.17 -5.98 19.66
C ILE A 56 5.37 -6.32 18.79
N SER A 57 6.14 -7.34 19.16
CA SER A 57 7.33 -7.77 18.41
C SER A 57 6.98 -8.20 17.00
N ASP A 58 5.99 -9.10 16.84
CA ASP A 58 5.58 -9.61 15.53
C ASP A 58 5.09 -8.49 14.60
N TRP A 59 4.37 -7.51 15.15
CA TRP A 59 3.92 -6.34 14.39
C TRP A 59 5.10 -5.47 13.93
N PHE A 60 6.04 -5.14 14.83
CA PHE A 60 7.22 -4.34 14.47
C PHE A 60 8.12 -5.03 13.44
N ASP A 61 8.33 -6.35 13.59
CA ASP A 61 9.13 -7.14 12.65
C ASP A 61 8.49 -7.15 11.26
N SER A 62 7.17 -7.34 11.17
CA SER A 62 6.45 -7.29 9.89
C SER A 62 6.57 -5.92 9.21
N LEU A 63 6.55 -4.82 9.97
CA LEU A 63 6.71 -3.48 9.43
C LEU A 63 8.14 -3.22 8.94
N ALA A 64 9.14 -3.67 9.69
CA ALA A 64 10.54 -3.53 9.32
C ALA A 64 10.84 -4.26 8.01
N GLU A 65 10.33 -5.49 7.87
CA GLU A 65 10.46 -6.32 6.66
C GLU A 65 9.69 -5.76 5.46
N CYS A 66 8.50 -5.17 5.67
CA CYS A 66 7.73 -4.62 4.54
C CYS A 66 8.30 -3.29 4.03
N LEU A 67 8.62 -2.37 4.93
CA LEU A 67 8.83 -0.96 4.56
C LEU A 67 10.30 -0.56 4.41
N HIS A 68 11.23 -1.18 5.16
CA HIS A 68 12.67 -0.88 5.13
C HIS A 68 13.06 0.60 5.35
N TRP A 69 12.17 1.42 5.91
CA TRP A 69 12.29 2.88 6.10
C TRP A 69 13.62 3.38 6.68
N ASN A 70 14.19 2.66 7.65
CA ASN A 70 15.43 3.06 8.34
C ASN A 70 16.67 2.31 7.83
N VAL A 71 16.53 1.42 6.84
CA VAL A 71 17.66 0.67 6.27
C VAL A 71 18.43 1.59 5.31
N ARG A 72 19.57 2.11 5.77
CA ARG A 72 20.45 2.94 4.96
C ARG A 72 21.34 2.06 4.10
N LYS A 73 21.23 2.19 2.78
CA LYS A 73 22.21 1.62 1.85
C LYS A 73 23.51 2.42 1.94
N ARG A 74 24.66 1.74 1.99
CA ARG A 74 25.96 2.39 1.92
C ARG A 74 26.06 3.16 0.60
N GLN A 75 26.44 4.43 0.67
CA GLN A 75 26.73 5.22 -0.53
C GLN A 75 27.87 4.53 -1.31
N LYS A 76 27.63 4.25 -2.59
CA LYS A 76 28.63 3.64 -3.48
C LYS A 76 29.66 4.68 -3.91
N HIS A 77 30.88 4.23 -4.21
CA HIS A 77 31.90 5.09 -4.80
C HIS A 77 31.45 5.54 -6.19
N PHE A 78 31.80 6.76 -6.58
CA PHE A 78 31.36 7.36 -7.83
C PHE A 78 31.78 6.53 -9.06
N GLU A 79 32.92 5.83 -8.99
CA GLU A 79 33.44 4.98 -10.07
C GLU A 79 32.61 3.70 -10.30
N GLU A 80 31.91 3.17 -9.29
CA GLU A 80 31.01 2.02 -9.48
C GLU A 80 29.69 2.43 -10.17
N LEU A 81 29.35 3.73 -10.17
CA LEU A 81 28.17 4.24 -10.89
C LEU A 81 28.42 4.36 -12.39
N SER A 82 29.66 4.63 -12.81
CA SER A 82 30.04 4.53 -14.24
C SER A 82 29.83 3.11 -14.76
N ASP A 83 30.24 2.09 -14.01
CA ASP A 83 30.06 0.69 -14.40
C ASP A 83 28.58 0.27 -14.40
N LEU A 84 27.79 0.74 -13.44
CA LEU A 84 26.33 0.50 -13.42
C LEU A 84 25.55 1.29 -14.48
N ALA A 85 26.03 2.48 -14.85
CA ALA A 85 25.49 3.23 -15.97
C ALA A 85 25.83 2.51 -17.28
N HIS A 86 27.07 2.08 -17.46
CA HIS A 86 27.52 1.40 -18.66
C HIS A 86 26.80 0.06 -18.88
N CYS A 87 26.55 -0.72 -17.82
CA CYS A 87 25.83 -1.98 -17.96
C CYS A 87 24.34 -1.80 -18.25
N LYS A 88 23.69 -0.71 -17.81
CA LYS A 88 22.30 -0.40 -18.20
C LYS A 88 22.17 0.03 -19.66
N TYR A 89 23.18 0.72 -20.19
CA TYR A 89 23.22 1.12 -21.61
C TYR A 89 23.55 -0.07 -22.54
N GLU A 90 24.48 -0.95 -22.14
CA GLU A 90 24.83 -2.13 -22.94
C GLU A 90 23.71 -3.20 -22.97
N ASP A 91 22.97 -3.41 -21.87
CA ASP A 91 21.83 -4.35 -21.88
C ASP A 91 20.69 -3.86 -22.79
N SER A 92 20.49 -2.53 -22.87
CA SER A 92 19.50 -1.93 -23.76
C SER A 92 19.89 -2.05 -25.24
N LEU A 93 21.17 -1.88 -25.58
CA LEU A 93 21.68 -1.98 -26.96
C LEU A 93 21.83 -3.42 -27.45
N ASN A 94 22.19 -4.36 -26.57
CA ASN A 94 22.25 -5.78 -26.92
C ASN A 94 20.85 -6.38 -27.16
N SER A 95 19.80 -5.80 -26.56
CA SER A 95 18.41 -6.15 -26.87
C SER A 95 17.96 -5.62 -28.23
N THR A 96 18.53 -4.52 -28.75
CA THR A 96 18.12 -3.94 -30.05
C THR A 96 18.88 -4.52 -31.24
N SER A 97 20.10 -5.02 -31.04
CA SER A 97 20.89 -5.61 -32.15
C SER A 97 20.52 -7.05 -32.51
N LYS A 98 19.87 -7.80 -31.61
CA LYS A 98 19.48 -9.20 -31.89
C LYS A 98 18.20 -9.37 -32.69
N ASP A 99 17.30 -8.37 -32.70
CA ASP A 99 16.08 -8.41 -33.50
C ASP A 99 16.25 -7.90 -34.95
N SER A 100 17.38 -7.26 -35.28
CA SER A 100 17.63 -6.72 -36.64
C SER A 100 18.45 -7.62 -37.55
N LEU A 101 18.86 -8.83 -37.11
CA LEU A 101 19.69 -9.76 -37.89
C LEU A 101 18.96 -11.05 -38.31
N LEU A 102 17.63 -11.05 -38.30
CA LEU A 102 16.79 -12.13 -38.88
C LEU A 102 15.94 -11.68 -40.08
N VAL A 103 16.44 -10.71 -40.86
CA VAL A 103 15.90 -10.44 -42.20
C VAL A 103 17.08 -10.31 -43.18
N THR A 104 17.02 -11.08 -44.27
CA THR A 104 18.04 -11.36 -45.32
C THR A 104 19.02 -12.48 -44.94
N ASP A 105 19.13 -13.61 -45.63
CA ASP A 105 18.69 -14.08 -46.97
C ASP A 105 17.60 -15.17 -46.90
#